data_AF-A0A9N9FR19-F1
#
_entry.id   AF-A0A9N9FR19-F1
#
_cell.length_a   1.000
_cell.length_b   1.000
_cell.length_c   1.000
_cell.angle_alpha   90.00
_cell.angle_beta   90.00
_cell.angle_gamma   90.00
#
_symmetry.space_group_name_H-M   'P 1'
#
loop_
_entity.id
_entity.type
_entity.pdbx_description
1 polymer ?
#
loop_
_entity_poly.entity_id
_entity_poly.type
_entity_poly.pdbx_seq_one_letter_code
_entity_poly.pdbx_strand_id
1 'polypeptide(L)'
;MALGSDKSNEIEDNLSELTKPLEEVREYIENFTWKEYARPRSIATETVTIPAGIVSYQPEKGGHPVQKAVNDIFKKMEAPTVVENNTVCLLDDYTICTSSYIKSNSDVSSVVVSSASAES
;
A
#
# COMPACT_ATOMS: atom_id res chain seq x y z
N MET A 1 -2.04 18.84 29.41
CA MET A 1 -1.32 18.41 28.19
C MET A 1 0.16 18.31 28.54
N ALA A 2 0.86 17.28 28.05
CA ALA A 2 2.22 16.93 28.46
C ALA A 2 3.31 17.97 28.09
N LEU A 3 2.95 19.12 27.51
CA LEU A 3 3.89 20.13 27.00
C LEU A 3 3.65 21.54 27.56
N GLY A 4 2.59 21.75 28.35
CA GLY A 4 2.11 23.10 28.70
C GLY A 4 1.21 23.71 27.63
N SER A 5 0.14 24.36 28.03
CA SER A 5 -0.86 24.97 27.11
C SER A 5 -0.55 26.42 26.73
N ASP A 6 0.28 27.08 27.53
CA ASP A 6 0.60 28.50 27.46
C ASP A 6 1.88 28.77 28.26
N LYS A 7 2.46 29.96 28.11
CA LYS A 7 3.74 30.34 28.73
C LYS A 7 3.78 30.21 30.25
N SER A 8 2.63 30.21 30.93
CA SER A 8 2.60 30.08 32.39
C SER A 8 2.79 28.64 32.89
N ASN A 9 2.73 27.66 31.98
CA ASN A 9 2.74 26.24 32.34
C ASN A 9 3.56 25.37 31.36
N GLU A 10 4.49 25.97 30.61
CA GLU A 10 5.43 25.22 29.76
C GLU A 10 6.56 24.59 30.59
N ILE A 11 6.98 23.40 30.18
CA ILE A 11 7.96 22.58 30.92
C ILE A 11 9.39 23.07 30.65
N GLU A 12 9.63 23.66 29.47
CA GLU A 12 10.83 24.43 29.13
C GLU A 12 10.44 25.65 28.28
N ASP A 13 11.30 26.69 28.28
CA ASP A 13 11.04 27.96 27.61
C ASP A 13 10.75 27.79 26.10
N ASN A 14 9.68 28.45 25.63
CA ASN A 14 9.22 28.50 24.23
C ASN A 14 8.74 27.15 23.66
N LEU A 15 8.41 26.15 24.48
CA LEU A 15 7.74 24.93 24.02
C LEU A 15 6.37 25.21 23.40
N SER A 16 5.71 26.27 23.89
CA SER A 16 4.47 26.79 23.32
C SER A 16 4.64 27.41 21.93
N GLU A 17 5.87 27.61 21.45
CA GLU A 17 6.22 28.27 20.18
C GLU A 17 6.88 27.32 19.17
N LEU A 18 6.58 26.01 19.23
CA LEU A 18 7.12 24.95 18.36
C LEU A 18 7.38 25.44 16.91
N THR A 19 8.65 25.33 16.52
CA THR A 19 9.47 26.38 15.89
C THR A 19 9.44 26.46 14.36
N LYS A 20 8.32 26.11 13.73
CA LYS A 20 8.16 26.28 12.27
C LYS A 20 6.93 27.10 11.92
N PRO A 21 6.99 27.95 10.88
CA PRO A 21 5.82 28.62 10.34
C PRO A 21 4.74 27.58 9.99
N LEU A 22 3.49 27.86 10.36
CA LEU A 22 2.36 26.96 10.17
C LEU A 22 2.22 26.52 8.71
N GLU A 23 2.44 27.46 7.80
CA GLU A 23 2.36 27.29 6.35
C GLU A 23 3.42 26.29 5.86
N GLU A 24 4.65 26.36 6.37
CA GLU A 24 5.74 25.46 5.98
C GLU A 24 5.46 24.02 6.47
N VAL A 25 4.96 23.88 7.70
CA VAL A 25 4.59 22.57 8.25
C VAL A 25 3.41 21.97 7.47
N ARG A 26 2.42 22.80 7.14
CA ARG A 26 1.25 22.37 6.39
C ARG A 26 1.62 21.93 4.98
N GLU A 27 2.40 22.73 4.26
CA GLU A 27 2.86 22.40 2.91
C GLU A 27 3.70 21.12 2.91
N TYR A 28 4.58 20.94 3.90
CA TYR A 28 5.35 19.72 4.04
C TYR A 28 4.44 18.50 4.27
N ILE A 29 3.48 18.57 5.19
CA ILE A 29 2.58 17.44 5.50
C ILE A 29 1.65 17.12 4.32
N GLU A 30 1.11 18.12 3.63
CA GLU A 30 0.20 17.93 2.50
C GLU A 30 0.91 17.29 1.29
N ASN A 31 2.20 17.59 1.09
CA ASN A 31 2.97 17.07 -0.04
C ASN A 31 3.76 15.79 0.28
N PHE A 32 4.08 15.55 1.55
CA PHE A 32 4.86 14.38 1.94
C PHE A 32 4.04 13.10 1.74
N THR A 33 4.43 12.31 0.74
CA THR A 33 3.80 11.02 0.45
C THR A 33 4.85 9.93 0.40
N TRP A 34 4.58 8.78 1.03
CA TRP A 34 5.46 7.61 1.01
C TRP A 34 4.66 6.36 0.64
N LYS A 35 5.24 5.49 -0.20
CA LYS A 35 4.64 4.21 -0.56
C LYS A 35 4.88 3.20 0.54
N GLU A 36 3.80 2.70 1.12
CA GLU A 36 3.85 1.72 2.20
C GLU A 36 2.93 0.54 1.88
N TYR A 37 3.23 -0.62 2.46
CA TYR A 37 2.32 -1.76 2.35
C TYR A 37 1.01 -1.47 3.08
N ALA A 38 -0.10 -1.85 2.44
CA ALA A 38 -1.41 -1.75 3.06
C ALA A 38 -1.43 -2.50 4.41
N ARG A 39 -1.95 -1.85 5.45
CA ARG A 39 -2.17 -2.49 6.75
C ARG A 39 -3.48 -3.27 6.71
N PRO A 40 -3.60 -4.36 7.49
CA PRO A 40 -4.87 -5.05 7.64
C PRO A 40 -5.96 -4.08 8.08
N ARG A 41 -7.15 -4.19 7.47
CA ARG A 41 -8.33 -3.32 7.69
C ARG A 41 -8.23 -1.90 7.13
N SER A 42 -7.16 -1.54 6.41
CA SER A 42 -7.14 -0.31 5.63
C SER A 42 -8.11 -0.39 4.44
N ILE A 43 -8.77 0.72 4.13
CA ILE A 43 -9.65 0.83 2.96
C ILE A 43 -8.78 0.99 1.72
N ALA A 44 -9.00 0.16 0.70
CA ALA A 44 -8.32 0.30 -0.58
C ALA A 44 -8.76 1.59 -1.27
N THR A 45 -7.79 2.41 -1.66
CA THR A 45 -8.01 3.64 -2.44
C THR A 45 -8.34 3.33 -3.89
N GLU A 46 -7.86 2.19 -4.40
CA GLU A 46 -7.97 1.78 -5.80
C GLU A 46 -8.39 0.31 -5.90
N THR A 47 -8.98 -0.07 -7.03
CA THR A 47 -9.25 -1.46 -7.37
C THR A 47 -8.01 -2.07 -7.99
N VAL A 48 -7.54 -3.19 -7.43
CA VAL A 48 -6.36 -3.91 -7.94
C VAL A 48 -6.80 -5.25 -8.51
N THR A 49 -6.59 -5.42 -9.81
CA THR A 49 -6.87 -6.65 -10.55
C THR A 49 -5.60 -7.16 -11.21
N ILE A 50 -5.31 -8.44 -11.03
CA ILE A 50 -4.25 -9.13 -11.77
C ILE A 50 -4.90 -9.74 -13.01
N PRO A 51 -4.39 -9.46 -14.22
CA PRO A 51 -4.95 -10.02 -15.45
C PRO A 51 -4.72 -11.54 -15.53
N ALA A 52 -5.58 -12.22 -16.27
CA ALA A 52 -5.40 -13.62 -16.64
C ALA A 52 -4.08 -13.85 -17.39
N GLY A 53 -3.55 -15.07 -17.28
CA GLY A 53 -2.28 -15.47 -17.89
C GLY A 53 -1.11 -15.50 -16.90
N ILE A 54 0.11 -15.38 -17.42
CA ILE A 54 1.34 -15.53 -16.62
C ILE A 54 1.45 -14.37 -15.62
N VAL A 55 1.53 -14.71 -14.34
CA VAL A 55 1.74 -13.71 -13.29
C VAL A 55 3.22 -13.32 -13.26
N SER A 56 3.50 -12.03 -13.33
CA SER A 56 4.86 -11.48 -13.28
C SER A 56 4.98 -10.33 -12.29
N TYR A 57 6.20 -10.13 -11.78
CA TYR A 57 6.51 -8.93 -11.01
C TYR A 57 6.68 -7.76 -11.97
N GLN A 58 5.99 -6.64 -11.74
CA GLN A 58 6.11 -5.42 -12.58
C GLN A 58 5.97 -5.73 -14.10
N PRO A 59 4.80 -6.25 -14.54
CA PRO A 59 4.57 -6.63 -15.94
C PRO A 59 4.88 -5.49 -16.92
N GLU A 60 4.58 -4.25 -16.55
CA GLU A 60 4.82 -3.04 -17.34
C GLU A 60 6.29 -2.72 -17.57
N LYS A 61 7.21 -3.33 -16.81
CA LYS A 61 8.67 -3.17 -16.94
C LYS A 61 9.36 -4.41 -17.49
N GLY A 62 8.59 -5.35 -18.06
CA GLY A 62 9.13 -6.61 -18.57
C GLY A 62 9.65 -7.53 -17.46
N GLY A 63 9.09 -7.44 -16.26
CA GLY A 63 9.61 -8.19 -15.12
C GLY A 63 9.31 -9.69 -15.18
N HIS A 64 9.95 -10.41 -14.26
CA HIS A 64 10.07 -11.86 -14.35
C HIS A 64 8.82 -12.60 -13.88
N PRO A 65 8.51 -13.77 -14.45
CA PRO A 65 7.41 -14.61 -14.01
C PRO A 65 7.54 -15.03 -12.54
N VAL A 66 6.40 -15.10 -11.85
CA VAL A 66 6.30 -15.61 -10.49
C VAL A 66 6.52 -17.12 -10.49
N GLN A 67 7.46 -17.58 -9.68
CA GLN A 67 7.82 -18.99 -9.59
C GLN A 67 6.75 -19.81 -8.87
N LYS A 68 6.65 -21.11 -9.20
CA LYS A 68 5.68 -22.05 -8.60
C LYS A 68 5.64 -22.07 -7.07
N ALA A 69 6.74 -21.73 -6.39
CA ALA A 69 6.83 -21.75 -4.94
C ALA A 69 5.84 -20.77 -4.27
N VAL A 70 5.45 -19.72 -4.99
CA VAL A 70 4.50 -18.71 -4.51
C VAL A 70 3.05 -19.15 -4.74
N ASN A 71 2.80 -20.23 -5.48
CA ASN A 71 1.43 -20.66 -5.85
C ASN A 71 0.56 -20.99 -4.62
N ASP A 72 1.15 -21.48 -3.53
CA ASP A 72 0.40 -21.77 -2.30
C ASP A 72 -0.19 -20.50 -1.66
N ILE A 73 0.42 -19.34 -1.88
CA ILE A 73 -0.12 -18.04 -1.44
C ILE A 73 -1.34 -17.67 -2.30
N PHE A 74 -1.27 -17.85 -3.62
CA PHE A 74 -2.42 -17.61 -4.51
C PHE A 74 -3.61 -18.53 -4.18
N LYS A 75 -3.35 -19.80 -3.88
CA LYS A 75 -4.38 -20.73 -3.42
C LYS A 75 -5.02 -20.30 -2.09
N LYS A 76 -4.22 -19.80 -1.13
CA LYS A 76 -4.76 -19.27 0.14
C LYS A 76 -5.64 -18.05 -0.06
N MET A 77 -5.35 -17.25 -1.08
CA MET A 77 -6.19 -16.13 -1.50
C MET A 77 -7.39 -16.56 -2.34
N GLU A 78 -7.60 -17.87 -2.55
CA GLU A 78 -8.66 -18.42 -3.40
C GLU A 78 -8.58 -17.91 -4.86
N ALA A 79 -7.38 -17.53 -5.31
CA ALA A 79 -7.16 -17.11 -6.68
C ALA A 79 -7.16 -18.33 -7.62
N PRO A 80 -7.80 -18.25 -8.80
CA PRO A 80 -7.90 -19.36 -9.74
C PRO A 80 -6.58 -19.53 -10.51
N THR A 81 -5.61 -20.23 -9.92
CA THR A 81 -4.27 -20.42 -10.51
C THR A 81 -3.96 -21.84 -10.95
N VAL A 82 -3.10 -21.94 -11.97
CA VAL A 82 -2.45 -23.15 -12.47
C VAL A 82 -0.94 -22.92 -12.56
N VAL A 83 -0.13 -23.97 -12.44
CA VAL A 83 1.32 -23.89 -12.64
C VAL A 83 1.67 -24.50 -13.98
N GLU A 84 2.18 -23.67 -14.89
CA GLU A 84 2.66 -24.09 -16.21
C GLU A 84 4.13 -23.69 -16.34
N ASN A 85 4.97 -24.59 -16.87
CA ASN A 85 6.40 -24.33 -17.08
C ASN A 85 7.13 -23.76 -15.84
N ASN A 86 6.78 -24.26 -14.65
CA ASN A 86 7.33 -23.81 -13.35
C ASN A 86 6.97 -22.35 -12.96
N THR A 87 5.99 -21.74 -13.65
CA THR A 87 5.47 -20.39 -13.41
C THR A 87 4.00 -20.42 -13.03
N VAL A 88 3.55 -19.43 -12.25
CA VAL A 88 2.14 -19.29 -11.85
C VAL A 88 1.37 -18.57 -12.96
N CYS A 89 0.25 -19.15 -13.39
CA CYS A 89 -0.68 -18.57 -14.34
C CYS A 89 -2.07 -18.45 -13.70
N LEU A 90 -2.75 -17.33 -13.93
CA LEU A 90 -4.15 -17.13 -13.59
C LEU A 90 -5.04 -17.62 -14.74
N LEU A 91 -6.12 -18.33 -14.39
CA LEU A 91 -7.12 -18.80 -15.35
C LEU A 91 -8.04 -17.67 -15.83
N ASP A 92 -8.36 -16.75 -14.93
CA ASP A 92 -9.22 -15.59 -15.15
C ASP A 92 -8.65 -14.36 -14.43
N ASP A 93 -9.12 -13.18 -14.81
CA ASP A 93 -8.78 -11.93 -14.12
C ASP A 93 -9.16 -12.03 -12.64
N TYR A 94 -8.22 -11.69 -11.76
CA TYR A 94 -8.38 -11.82 -10.32
C TYR A 94 -8.29 -10.47 -9.61
N THR A 95 -9.43 -9.98 -9.12
CA THR A 95 -9.51 -8.76 -8.32
C THR A 95 -9.17 -9.04 -6.85
N ILE A 96 -8.01 -8.53 -6.43
CA ILE A 96 -7.48 -8.62 -5.06
C ILE A 96 -8.34 -7.77 -4.13
N CYS A 97 -8.59 -6.52 -4.53
CA CYS A 97 -9.40 -5.58 -3.77
C CYS A 97 -10.12 -4.62 -4.73
N THR A 98 -11.24 -4.06 -4.25
CA THR A 98 -12.00 -3.03 -4.94
C THR A 98 -11.90 -1.74 -4.16
N SER A 99 -11.81 -0.59 -4.85
CA SER A 99 -11.88 0.70 -4.19
C SER A 99 -13.11 0.76 -3.29
N SER A 100 -12.98 1.33 -2.10
CA SER A 100 -14.05 1.46 -1.09
C SER A 100 -14.61 0.17 -0.47
N TYR A 101 -14.03 -1.02 -0.74
CA TYR A 101 -14.47 -2.26 -0.09
C TYR A 101 -13.31 -3.20 0.25
N ILE A 102 -13.24 -3.60 1.52
CA ILE A 102 -12.30 -4.61 2.02
C ILE A 102 -12.93 -5.98 1.79
N LYS A 103 -12.40 -6.79 0.86
CA LYS A 103 -12.65 -8.23 0.89
C LYS A 103 -12.03 -8.77 2.18
N SER A 104 -12.87 -8.97 3.18
CA SER A 104 -12.50 -9.65 4.41
C SER A 104 -12.46 -11.15 4.12
N ASN A 105 -11.26 -11.70 4.04
CA ASN A 105 -10.92 -12.94 4.71
C ASN A 105 -9.39 -13.04 4.76
N SER A 106 -8.87 -12.95 5.98
CA SER A 106 -7.58 -13.48 6.47
C SER A 106 -6.34 -13.28 5.57
N ASP A 107 -5.44 -12.40 6.02
CA ASP A 107 -4.01 -12.38 5.65
C ASP A 107 -3.59 -11.84 4.27
N VAL A 108 -4.16 -10.71 3.82
CA VAL A 108 -3.47 -9.87 2.81
C VAL A 108 -2.49 -8.93 3.51
N SER A 109 -1.40 -9.50 4.01
CA SER A 109 -0.19 -8.74 4.30
C SER A 109 0.52 -8.51 2.96
N SER A 110 0.85 -7.25 2.65
CA SER A 110 1.53 -6.77 1.44
C SER A 110 0.73 -6.78 0.13
N VAL A 111 -0.24 -5.88 0.01
CA VAL A 111 -0.57 -5.28 -1.30
C VAL A 111 0.24 -4.00 -1.43
N VAL A 112 1.14 -3.97 -2.43
CA VAL A 112 1.86 -2.76 -2.81
C VAL A 112 0.88 -1.89 -3.60
N VAL A 113 0.37 -0.83 -2.99
CA VAL A 113 -0.36 0.21 -3.72
C VAL A 113 0.70 1.09 -4.39
N SER A 114 0.98 0.82 -5.67
CA SER A 114 1.80 1.71 -6.48
C SER A 114 0.92 2.77 -7.11
N SER A 115 0.75 3.92 -6.45
CA SER A 115 0.34 5.13 -7.17
C SER A 115 1.52 5.61 -8.02
N ALA A 116 1.32 5.66 -9.33
CA ALA A 116 2.18 6.36 -10.26
C ALA A 116 1.51 7.70 -10.59
N SER A 117 2.19 8.81 -10.28
CA SER A 117 2.19 10.06 -11.05
C SER A 117 2.99 11.13 -10.33
N ALA A 118 4.15 11.46 -10.91
CA ALA A 118 4.71 12.81 -10.98
C ALA A 118 5.80 12.75 -12.04
N GLU A 119 5.41 12.97 -13.30
CA GLU A 119 6.35 13.45 -14.32
C GLU A 119 6.82 14.85 -13.90
N SER A 120 8.14 15.06 -13.99
CA SER A 120 8.79 16.38 -14.04
C SER A 120 9.85 16.33 -15.13
#